data_AF-A0AAD9CE30-F1
#
_entry.id   AF-A0AAD9CE30-F1
#
_cell.length_a   1.000
_cell.length_b   1.000
_cell.length_c   1.000
_cell.angle_alpha   90.00
_cell.angle_beta   90.00
_cell.angle_gamma   90.00
#
_symmetry.space_group_name_H-M   'P 1'
#
loop_
_entity.id
_entity.type
_entity.pdbx_description
1 polymer ?
#
loop_
_entity_poly.entity_id
_entity_poly.type
_entity_poly.pdbx_seq_one_letter_code
_entity_poly.pdbx_strand_id
1 'polypeptide(L)'
;MAKNLLKNPSGEELLEFWELTENGGSQWKVEEMPGDCGSDSGLDGVTKYFATSFELCLKRQVIELLAEDFSSEQLDAQPPITVEDWYCGRSDCGCTYQMTVTLLDENQEVIEEFKPDPGDP
;
A
#
# COMPACT_ATOMS: atom_id res chain seq x y z
N MET A 1 2.98 -20.91 3.44
CA MET A 1 2.07 -19.75 3.35
C MET A 1 2.95 -18.54 3.20
N ALA A 2 2.68 -17.67 2.21
CA ALA A 2 3.38 -16.40 2.10
C ALA A 2 2.94 -15.49 3.26
N LYS A 3 3.88 -14.79 3.88
CA LYS A 3 3.63 -13.84 4.97
C LYS A 3 3.53 -12.44 4.35
N ASN A 4 2.50 -11.67 4.72
CA ASN A 4 2.48 -10.24 4.39
C ASN A 4 3.53 -9.52 5.24
N LEU A 5 4.44 -8.79 4.59
CA LEU A 5 5.51 -8.06 5.24
C LEU A 5 5.12 -6.60 5.56
N LEU A 6 4.04 -6.09 4.97
CA LEU A 6 3.51 -4.77 5.29
C LEU A 6 2.85 -4.79 6.67
N LYS A 7 3.19 -3.80 7.48
CA LYS A 7 2.56 -3.52 8.76
C LYS A 7 1.33 -2.63 8.56
N ASN A 8 0.29 -2.89 9.35
CA ASN A 8 -0.97 -2.15 9.34
C ASN A 8 -1.55 -1.94 7.91
N PRO A 9 -1.78 -3.02 7.12
CA PRO A 9 -2.22 -2.90 5.73
C PRO A 9 -3.66 -2.36 5.57
N SER A 10 -4.49 -2.46 6.61
CA SER A 10 -5.92 -2.08 6.55
C SER A 10 -6.30 -0.91 7.46
N GLY A 11 -5.36 -0.32 8.21
CA GLY A 11 -5.61 0.83 9.07
C GLY A 11 -6.17 0.49 10.47
N GLU A 12 -6.06 -0.76 10.93
CA GLU A 12 -6.47 -1.13 12.29
C GLU A 12 -5.75 -0.33 13.38
N GLU A 13 -4.50 0.04 13.11
CA GLU A 13 -3.67 0.90 13.97
C GLU A 13 -3.61 2.34 13.43
N LEU A 14 -4.73 2.82 12.86
CA LEU A 14 -4.81 4.13 12.21
C LEU A 14 -3.73 4.27 11.12
N LEU A 15 -2.85 5.27 11.23
CA LEU A 15 -1.77 5.55 10.27
C LEU A 15 -0.41 5.05 10.76
N GLU A 16 -0.35 4.28 11.85
CA GLU A 16 0.91 3.71 12.36
C GLU A 16 1.59 2.86 11.28
N PHE A 17 2.93 2.84 11.32
CA PHE A 17 3.85 2.18 10.37
C PHE A 17 3.88 2.74 8.95
N TRP A 18 3.04 3.73 8.63
CA TRP A 18 3.05 4.42 7.35
C TRP A 18 3.70 5.78 7.47
N GLU A 19 4.66 6.06 6.60
CA GLU A 19 5.20 7.40 6.40
C GLU A 19 4.31 8.16 5.42
N LEU A 20 3.71 9.26 5.86
CA LEU A 20 2.89 10.11 5.00
C LEU A 20 3.82 11.06 4.22
N THR A 21 4.08 10.77 2.95
CA THR A 21 4.91 11.63 2.11
C THR A 21 4.12 12.81 1.55
N GLU A 22 2.82 12.63 1.31
CA GLU A 22 1.89 13.70 0.93
C GLU A 22 0.58 13.55 1.71
N ASN A 23 0.03 14.66 2.19
CA ASN A 23 -1.16 14.65 3.05
C ASN A 23 -2.07 15.85 2.79
N GLY A 24 -2.44 16.05 1.51
CA GLY A 24 -3.22 17.20 1.06
C GLY A 24 -4.68 17.22 1.52
N GLY A 25 -5.35 18.35 1.28
CA GLY A 25 -6.77 18.54 1.51
C GLY A 25 -7.18 18.31 2.97
N SER A 26 -8.18 17.46 3.17
CA SER A 26 -8.65 17.02 4.51
C SER A 26 -7.84 15.85 5.08
N GLN A 27 -6.66 15.55 4.51
CA GLN A 27 -5.70 14.55 4.95
C GLN A 27 -6.19 13.10 4.83
N TRP A 28 -5.27 12.15 5.01
CA TRP A 28 -5.56 10.74 5.17
C TRP A 28 -6.47 10.49 6.37
N LYS A 29 -7.48 9.63 6.18
CA LYS A 29 -8.34 9.14 7.25
C LYS A 29 -8.43 7.63 7.19
N VAL A 30 -8.76 7.03 8.32
CA VAL A 30 -9.17 5.63 8.39
C VAL A 30 -10.66 5.58 8.65
N GLU A 31 -11.36 4.82 7.84
CA GLU A 31 -12.82 4.66 7.89
C GLU A 31 -13.19 3.19 8.01
N GLU A 32 -14.37 2.90 8.58
CA GLU A 32 -14.90 1.54 8.70
C GLU A 32 -15.64 1.13 7.43
N MET A 33 -15.59 -0.16 7.11
CA MET A 33 -16.25 -0.74 5.94
C MET A 33 -17.67 -1.24 6.30
N PRO A 34 -18.68 -1.06 5.42
CA PRO A 34 -18.64 -0.32 4.16
C PRO A 34 -18.68 1.20 4.37
N GLY A 35 -17.88 1.91 3.58
CA GLY A 35 -17.84 3.37 3.56
C GLY A 35 -19.04 4.04 2.91
N ASP A 36 -19.16 5.36 3.06
CA ASP A 36 -20.20 6.17 2.42
C ASP A 36 -20.10 6.12 0.88
N CYS A 37 -21.16 5.64 0.23
CA CYS A 37 -21.20 5.40 -1.23
C CYS A 37 -20.16 4.39 -1.74
N GLY A 38 -19.56 3.59 -0.85
CA GLY A 38 -18.63 2.49 -1.14
C GLY A 38 -19.32 1.12 -1.14
N SER A 39 -18.64 0.13 -1.71
CA SER A 39 -19.03 -1.28 -1.64
C SER A 39 -18.21 -2.02 -0.59
N ASP A 40 -18.73 -3.17 -0.13
CA ASP A 40 -17.93 -4.12 0.64
C ASP A 40 -16.73 -4.58 -0.20
N SER A 41 -15.56 -4.72 0.42
CA SER A 41 -14.35 -5.17 -0.29
C SER A 41 -14.42 -6.64 -0.72
N GLY A 42 -15.28 -7.44 -0.09
CA GLY A 42 -15.33 -8.89 -0.27
C GLY A 42 -14.10 -9.62 0.28
N LEU A 43 -13.19 -8.91 0.96
CA LEU A 43 -11.99 -9.48 1.58
C LEU A 43 -12.29 -9.91 3.00
N ASP A 44 -12.12 -11.21 3.27
CA ASP A 44 -12.36 -11.77 4.59
C ASP A 44 -11.40 -11.16 5.62
N GLY A 45 -11.94 -10.65 6.73
CA GLY A 45 -11.18 -10.04 7.82
C GLY A 45 -10.72 -8.60 7.60
N VAL A 46 -11.13 -7.92 6.53
CA VAL A 46 -10.83 -6.48 6.31
C VAL A 46 -12.02 -5.62 6.72
N THR A 47 -11.87 -4.88 7.82
CA THR A 47 -12.94 -4.04 8.40
C THR A 47 -12.75 -2.54 8.22
N LYS A 48 -11.57 -2.11 7.80
CA LYS A 48 -11.20 -0.69 7.65
C LYS A 48 -10.43 -0.46 6.36
N TYR A 49 -10.39 0.80 5.95
CA TYR A 49 -9.62 1.25 4.79
C TYR A 49 -9.08 2.67 4.99
N PHE A 50 -8.13 3.05 4.13
CA PHE A 50 -7.58 4.40 4.09
C PHE A 50 -8.31 5.26 3.06
N ALA A 51 -8.82 6.41 3.47
CA ALA A 51 -9.49 7.39 2.62
C ALA A 51 -8.57 8.58 2.34
N THR A 52 -8.42 8.93 1.06
CA THR A 52 -7.71 10.13 0.60
C THR A 52 -8.63 11.35 0.54
N SER A 53 -8.07 12.52 0.21
CA SER A 53 -8.82 13.76 0.08
C SER A 53 -8.85 14.30 -1.36
N PHE A 54 -9.29 15.55 -1.53
CA PHE A 54 -9.41 16.23 -2.82
C PHE A 54 -8.07 16.75 -3.37
N GLU A 55 -6.99 16.64 -2.59
CA GLU A 55 -5.61 16.87 -3.02
C GLU A 55 -4.79 15.58 -2.85
N LEU A 56 -3.57 15.57 -3.37
CA LEU A 56 -2.70 14.41 -3.35
C LEU A 56 -2.42 13.92 -1.92
N CYS A 57 -2.66 12.63 -1.70
CA CYS A 57 -2.34 11.92 -0.47
C CYS A 57 -1.48 10.70 -0.85
N LEU A 58 -0.29 10.58 -0.27
CA LEU A 58 0.65 9.48 -0.49
C LEU A 58 1.14 8.97 0.86
N LYS A 59 1.28 7.65 0.96
CA LYS A 59 1.89 6.97 2.10
C LYS A 59 2.88 5.93 1.62
N ARG A 60 3.94 5.70 2.39
CA ARG A 60 5.05 4.80 2.07
C ARG A 60 5.38 3.89 3.25
N GLN A 61 5.83 2.68 2.94
CA GLN A 61 6.49 1.80 3.90
C GLN A 61 7.73 1.21 3.22
N VAL A 62 8.86 1.19 3.94
CA VAL A 62 10.10 0.55 3.49
C VAL A 62 10.28 -0.73 4.31
N ILE A 63 10.48 -1.85 3.61
CA ILE A 63 10.62 -3.17 4.24
C ILE A 63 12.08 -3.56 4.19
N GLU A 64 12.71 -3.67 5.36
CA GLU A 64 14.07 -4.20 5.48
C GLU A 64 14.03 -5.73 5.38
N LEU A 65 14.25 -6.29 4.19
CA LEU A 65 14.14 -7.73 3.95
C LEU A 65 15.07 -8.55 4.86
N LEU A 66 16.28 -8.07 5.16
CA LEU A 66 17.20 -8.75 6.07
C LEU A 66 16.67 -8.81 7.52
N ALA A 67 15.86 -7.83 7.92
CA ALA A 67 15.21 -7.81 9.25
C ALA A 67 13.95 -8.70 9.29
N GLU A 68 13.43 -9.11 8.13
CA GLU A 68 12.30 -10.03 7.99
C GLU A 68 12.75 -11.49 7.76
N ASP A 69 13.93 -11.85 8.27
CA ASP A 69 14.54 -13.19 8.23
C ASP A 69 14.93 -13.71 6.83
N PHE A 70 15.05 -12.84 5.82
CA PHE A 70 15.63 -13.20 4.53
C PHE A 70 17.15 -13.05 4.57
N SER A 71 17.90 -14.11 4.21
CA SER A 71 19.35 -14.01 4.09
C SER A 71 19.77 -13.37 2.75
N SER A 72 20.96 -12.76 2.71
CA SER A 72 21.53 -12.22 1.47
C SER A 72 21.59 -13.29 0.36
N GLU A 73 22.01 -14.52 0.70
CA GLU A 73 22.06 -15.64 -0.25
C GLU A 73 20.69 -15.98 -0.85
N GLN A 74 19.61 -15.87 -0.06
CA GLN A 74 18.26 -16.07 -0.56
C GLN A 74 17.83 -14.96 -1.50
N LEU A 75 18.13 -13.69 -1.15
CA LEU A 75 17.79 -12.54 -1.97
C LEU A 75 18.58 -12.51 -3.29
N ASP A 76 19.86 -12.89 -3.25
CA ASP A 76 20.73 -13.01 -4.44
C ASP A 76 20.22 -14.05 -5.44
N ALA A 77 19.48 -15.05 -4.97
CA ALA A 77 18.80 -16.04 -5.81
C ALA A 77 17.54 -15.48 -6.51
N GLN A 78 17.18 -14.22 -6.27
CA GLN A 78 16.06 -13.50 -6.86
C GLN A 78 14.72 -14.25 -6.70
N PRO A 79 14.28 -14.46 -5.45
CA PRO A 79 13.00 -15.10 -5.20
C PRO A 79 11.88 -14.19 -5.73
N PRO A 80 10.76 -14.77 -6.21
CA PRO A 80 9.64 -13.95 -6.67
C PRO A 80 9.10 -13.10 -5.51
N ILE A 81 8.93 -11.81 -5.77
CA ILE A 81 8.28 -10.86 -4.87
C ILE A 81 6.91 -10.54 -5.46
N THR A 82 5.86 -10.77 -4.68
CA THR A 82 4.48 -10.46 -5.06
C THR A 82 4.02 -9.25 -4.26
N VAL A 83 3.42 -8.28 -4.95
CA VAL A 83 2.79 -7.11 -4.34
C VAL A 83 1.35 -7.02 -4.84
N GLU A 84 0.44 -6.80 -3.90
CA GLU A 84 -0.99 -6.68 -4.13
C GLU A 84 -1.49 -5.46 -3.35
N ASP A 85 -2.40 -4.69 -3.94
CA ASP A 85 -3.11 -3.62 -3.25
C ASP A 85 -4.56 -3.58 -3.74
N TRP A 86 -5.47 -3.10 -2.89
CA TRP A 86 -6.88 -2.97 -3.18
C TRP A 86 -7.29 -1.51 -3.05
N TYR A 87 -7.87 -0.96 -4.12
CA TYR A 87 -8.38 0.40 -4.13
C TYR A 87 -9.80 0.44 -4.68
N CYS A 88 -10.59 1.40 -4.20
CA CYS A 88 -11.89 1.70 -4.77
C CYS A 88 -12.15 3.20 -4.73
N GLY A 89 -12.94 3.68 -5.70
CA GLY A 89 -13.49 5.03 -5.69
C GLY A 89 -14.90 5.03 -5.13
N ARG A 90 -15.35 6.19 -4.64
CA ARG A 90 -16.77 6.38 -4.32
C ARG A 90 -17.58 6.44 -5.61
N SER A 91 -18.83 5.99 -5.56
CA SER A 91 -19.71 6.00 -6.73
C SER A 91 -20.18 7.38 -7.17
N ASP A 92 -20.02 8.40 -6.32
CA ASP A 92 -20.50 9.77 -6.55
C ASP A 92 -19.40 10.75 -7.00
N CYS A 93 -18.13 10.34 -7.05
CA CYS A 93 -17.03 11.17 -7.56
C CYS A 93 -15.90 10.35 -8.18
N GLY A 94 -15.20 10.93 -9.16
CA GLY A 94 -14.00 10.32 -9.72
C GLY A 94 -12.82 10.39 -8.76
N CYS A 95 -11.95 9.38 -8.80
CA CYS A 95 -10.68 9.36 -8.09
C CYS A 95 -9.55 8.90 -9.02
N THR A 96 -8.32 9.20 -8.64
CA THR A 96 -7.12 8.70 -9.33
C THR A 96 -6.27 7.96 -8.32
N TYR A 97 -5.98 6.71 -8.61
CA TYR A 97 -5.10 5.87 -7.82
C TYR A 97 -3.71 5.83 -8.45
N GLN A 98 -2.68 5.75 -7.61
CA GLN A 98 -1.30 5.54 -8.05
C GLN A 98 -0.56 4.66 -7.06
N MET A 99 0.28 3.77 -7.58
CA MET A 99 1.17 2.92 -6.81
C MET A 99 2.56 2.96 -7.44
N THR A 100 3.60 2.89 -6.61
CA THR A 100 4.96 2.68 -7.07
C THR A 100 5.65 1.75 -6.08
N VAL A 101 6.22 0.68 -6.60
CA VAL A 101 6.99 -0.30 -5.82
C VAL A 101 8.41 -0.28 -6.35
N THR A 102 9.39 -0.16 -5.46
CA THR A 102 10.81 -0.15 -5.83
C THR A 102 11.57 -1.20 -5.04
N LEU A 103 12.37 -2.00 -5.73
CA LEU A 103 13.41 -2.81 -5.11
C LEU A 103 14.67 -1.95 -4.95
N LEU A 104 15.24 -1.95 -3.76
CA LEU A 104 16.38 -1.13 -3.38
C LEU A 104 17.58 -2.00 -3.03
N ASP A 105 18.78 -1.52 -3.33
CA ASP A 105 20.03 -2.14 -2.89
C ASP A 105 20.43 -1.68 -1.46
N GLU A 106 21.60 -2.12 -0.99
CA GLU A 106 22.13 -1.74 0.34
C GLU A 106 22.41 -0.23 0.48
N ASN A 107 22.57 0.49 -0.63
CA ASN A 107 22.80 1.93 -0.70
C ASN A 107 21.50 2.72 -0.89
N GLN A 108 20.34 2.06 -0.88
CA GLN A 108 19.02 2.62 -1.19
C GLN A 108 18.89 3.12 -2.65
N GLU A 109 19.70 2.57 -3.56
CA GLU A 109 19.57 2.80 -5.00
C GLU A 109 18.53 1.86 -5.60
N VAL A 110 17.75 2.36 -6.56
CA VAL A 110 16.69 1.57 -7.21
C VAL A 110 17.31 0.53 -8.15
N ILE A 111 17.02 -0.74 -7.85
CA ILE A 111 17.34 -1.89 -8.71
C ILE A 111 16.25 -2.07 -9.76
N GLU A 112 14.99 -2.03 -9.32
CA GLU A 112 13.80 -2.24 -10.15
C GLU A 112 12.65 -1.39 -9.66
N GLU A 113 11.81 -0.92 -10.59
CA GLU A 113 10.61 -0.14 -10.30
C GLU A 113 9.40 -0.75 -11.02
N PHE A 114 8.29 -0.88 -10.30
CA PHE A 114 7.00 -1.26 -10.82
C PHE A 114 5.97 -0.16 -10.58
N LYS A 115 5.21 0.16 -11.63
CA LYS A 115 4.06 1.07 -11.63
C LYS A 115 2.93 0.40 -12.39
N PRO A 116 1.74 0.19 -11.79
CA PRO A 116 0.59 -0.31 -12.53
C PRO A 116 0.16 0.72 -13.58
N ASP A 117 -0.32 0.24 -14.72
CA ASP A 117 -0.88 1.13 -15.73
C ASP A 117 -2.12 1.85 -15.17
N PRO A 118 -2.30 3.14 -15.48
CA PRO A 118 -3.47 3.90 -15.06
C PRO A 118 -4.71 3.38 -15.81
N GLY A 119 -5.34 2.32 -15.29
CA GLY A 119 -6.55 1.75 -15.86
C GLY A 119 -6.74 0.24 -15.74
N ASP A 120 -5.84 -0.51 -15.09
CA ASP A 120 -6.07 -1.93 -14.79
C ASP A 120 -6.86 -2.02 -13.45
N PRO A 121 -8.15 -2.39 -13.47
CA PRO A 121 -9.01 -2.46 -12.29
C PRO A 121 -8.66 -3.61 -11.34
#